data_AF-A0A8B0SRQ6-F1
#
_entry.id   AF-A0A8B0SRQ6-F1
#
_cell.length_a   1.000
_cell.length_b   1.000
_cell.length_c   1.000
_cell.angle_alpha   90.00
_cell.angle_beta   90.00
_cell.angle_gamma   90.00
#
_symmetry.space_group_name_H-M   'P 1'
#
loop_
_entity.id
_entity.type
_entity.pdbx_description
1 polymer ?
#
loop_
_entity_poly.entity_id
_entity_poly.type
_entity_poly.pdbx_seq_one_letter_code
_entity_poly.pdbx_strand_id
1 'polypeptide(L)'
;MFVGVNRVLSDAESKSFFSKKTERSTQRWTLKIPFLTVRETLLYKPALNASQVMCPTLIVIAGQDTVNPPEQGRALFDAVGGPKKKRLYEESSARHYDIYAGEHF
;
A
#
# COMPACT_ATOMS: atom_id res chain seq x y z
N MET A 1 0.41 10.87 3.00
CA MET A 1 -0.41 9.90 2.27
C MET A 1 0.21 9.64 0.91
N PHE A 2 1.34 8.92 0.88
CA PHE A 2 1.93 8.28 -0.30
C PHE A 2 3.31 7.72 0.11
N VAL A 3 3.66 6.52 -0.37
CA VAL A 3 4.97 5.92 -0.11
C VAL A 3 5.86 6.11 -1.33
N GLY A 4 7.03 6.70 -1.16
CA GLY A 4 7.99 6.88 -2.25
C GLY A 4 8.39 5.56 -2.90
N VAL A 5 8.52 5.56 -4.23
CA VAL A 5 8.94 4.39 -5.02
C VAL A 5 10.28 3.84 -4.52
N ASN A 6 11.19 4.72 -4.12
CA ASN A 6 12.47 4.35 -3.53
C ASN A 6 12.30 3.50 -2.26
N ARG A 7 11.36 3.84 -1.37
CA ARG A 7 11.10 3.05 -0.15
C ARG A 7 10.61 1.64 -0.50
N VAL A 8 9.63 1.54 -1.38
CA VAL A 8 9.09 0.25 -1.85
C VAL A 8 10.17 -0.63 -2.48
N LEU A 9 11.13 -0.05 -3.21
CA LEU A 9 12.21 -0.83 -3.84
C LEU A 9 13.38 -1.15 -2.91
N SER A 10 13.55 -0.40 -1.82
CA SER A 10 14.73 -0.48 -0.96
C SER A 10 14.48 -1.16 0.39
N ASP A 11 13.22 -1.19 0.84
CA ASP A 11 12.77 -1.84 2.06
C ASP A 11 13.13 -3.34 2.08
N ALA A 12 13.42 -3.85 3.28
CA ALA A 12 13.88 -5.22 3.49
C ALA A 12 12.79 -6.26 3.23
N GLU A 13 11.55 -5.97 3.61
CA GLU A 13 10.39 -6.83 3.39
C GLU A 13 10.11 -6.97 1.88
N SER A 14 10.12 -5.84 1.16
CA SER A 14 9.93 -5.74 -0.28
C SER A 14 11.02 -6.48 -1.04
N LYS A 15 12.30 -6.29 -0.68
CA LYS A 15 13.41 -7.05 -1.28
C LYS A 15 13.22 -8.56 -1.10
N SER A 16 12.92 -8.99 0.13
CA SER A 16 12.65 -10.40 0.44
C SER A 16 11.49 -10.96 -0.38
N PHE A 17 10.39 -10.21 -0.47
CA PHE A 17 9.22 -10.58 -1.25
C PHE A 17 9.53 -10.71 -2.75
N PHE A 18 10.19 -9.70 -3.35
CA PHE A 18 10.53 -9.71 -4.78
C PHE A 18 11.55 -10.79 -5.14
N SER A 19 12.54 -11.04 -4.29
CA SER A 19 13.50 -12.15 -4.49
C SER A 19 12.78 -13.49 -4.52
N LYS A 20 11.92 -13.80 -3.53
CA LYS A 20 11.14 -15.05 -3.49
C LYS A 20 10.23 -15.22 -4.70
N LYS A 21 9.61 -14.14 -5.18
CA LYS A 21 8.76 -14.16 -6.38
C LYS A 21 9.58 -14.37 -7.65
N THR A 22 10.77 -13.80 -7.74
CA THR A 22 11.69 -13.98 -8.87
C THR A 22 12.19 -15.42 -8.94
N GLU A 23 12.57 -16.01 -7.81
CA GLU A 23 13.00 -17.42 -7.72
C GLU A 23 11.90 -18.41 -8.15
N ARG A 24 10.64 -18.13 -7.83
CA ARG A 24 9.49 -18.98 -8.17
C ARG A 24 8.96 -18.77 -9.59
N SER A 25 9.41 -17.74 -10.29
CA SER A 25 8.90 -17.39 -11.62
C SER A 25 9.91 -17.80 -12.69
N THR A 26 9.44 -18.49 -13.74
CA THR A 26 10.25 -18.79 -14.93
C THR A 26 10.47 -17.55 -15.81
N GLN A 27 9.80 -16.44 -15.51
CA GLN A 27 9.87 -15.20 -16.27
C GLN A 27 10.80 -14.20 -15.56
N ARG A 28 11.79 -13.69 -16.30
CA ARG A 28 12.68 -12.64 -15.76
C ARG A 28 11.89 -11.35 -15.56
N TRP A 29 11.77 -10.91 -14.32
CA TRP A 29 11.20 -9.62 -13.95
C TRP A 29 12.21 -8.48 -14.18
N THR A 30 12.74 -8.36 -15.40
CA THR A 30 13.61 -7.24 -15.83
C THR A 30 12.82 -5.98 -16.18
N LEU A 31 11.64 -5.81 -15.60
CA LEU A 31 10.74 -4.70 -15.90
C LEU A 31 11.31 -3.43 -15.27
N LYS A 32 11.66 -2.45 -16.11
CA LYS A 32 12.05 -1.11 -15.64
C LYS A 32 10.78 -0.31 -15.38
N ILE A 33 10.77 0.49 -14.31
CA ILE A 33 9.70 1.46 -14.07
C ILE A 33 9.88 2.62 -15.07
N PRO A 34 8.91 2.88 -15.96
CA PRO A 34 9.02 3.99 -16.90
C PRO A 34 9.10 5.33 -16.17
N PHE A 35 9.84 6.29 -16.74
CA PHE A 35 9.94 7.64 -16.18
C PHE A 35 8.57 8.31 -16.02
N LEU A 36 7.68 8.09 -17.00
CA LEU A 36 6.32 8.60 -16.93
C LEU A 36 5.57 8.06 -15.70
N THR A 37 5.71 6.76 -15.39
CA THR A 37 5.11 6.16 -14.19
C THR A 37 5.64 6.82 -12.92
N VAL A 38 6.96 7.07 -12.83
CA VAL A 38 7.54 7.78 -11.68
C VAL A 38 6.97 9.19 -11.55
N ARG A 39 6.88 9.93 -12.67
CA ARG A 39 6.31 11.29 -12.68
C ARG A 39 4.85 11.30 -12.21
N GLU A 40 4.01 10.44 -12.79
CA GLU A 40 2.59 10.37 -12.40
C GLU A 40 2.43 9.98 -10.93
N THR A 41 3.29 9.09 -10.44
CA THR A 41 3.33 8.70 -9.03
C THR A 41 3.62 9.88 -8.10
N LEU A 42 4.53 10.78 -8.47
CA LEU A 42 4.84 11.98 -7.68
C LEU A 42 3.71 13.03 -7.71
N LEU A 43 2.96 13.06 -8.80
CA LEU A 43 1.84 13.98 -8.98
C LEU A 43 0.55 13.46 -8.34
N TYR A 44 0.45 12.17 -8.07
CA TYR A 44 -0.73 11.56 -7.45
C TYR A 44 -1.03 12.15 -6.07
N LYS A 45 -2.28 12.59 -5.87
CA LYS A 45 -2.77 13.22 -4.63
C LYS A 45 -3.87 12.37 -3.98
N PRO A 46 -3.54 11.20 -3.39
CA PRO A 46 -4.55 10.25 -2.90
C PRO A 46 -5.51 10.86 -1.87
N ALA A 47 -5.05 11.78 -1.02
CA ALA A 47 -5.92 12.45 -0.05
C ALA A 47 -7.04 13.27 -0.71
N LEU A 48 -6.72 14.00 -1.78
CA LEU A 48 -7.69 14.82 -2.53
C LEU A 48 -8.67 13.96 -3.33
N ASN A 49 -8.24 12.78 -3.75
CA ASN A 49 -9.12 11.84 -4.43
C ASN A 49 -10.01 11.10 -3.43
N ALA A 50 -9.47 10.73 -2.26
CA ALA A 50 -10.19 10.05 -1.20
C ALA A 50 -11.33 10.92 -0.63
N SER A 51 -11.15 12.24 -0.55
CA SER A 51 -12.19 13.16 -0.09
C SER A 51 -13.43 13.20 -0.98
N GLN A 52 -13.34 12.69 -2.21
CA GLN A 52 -14.45 12.60 -3.15
C GLN A 52 -15.20 11.25 -3.06
N VAL A 53 -14.70 10.30 -2.27
CA VAL A 53 -15.33 8.99 -2.07
C VAL A 53 -16.52 9.12 -1.14
N MET A 54 -17.73 8.92 -1.67
CA MET A 54 -19.00 9.08 -0.94
C MET A 54 -19.69 7.75 -0.58
N CYS A 55 -19.23 6.63 -1.12
CA CYS A 55 -19.80 5.31 -0.84
C CYS A 55 -19.31 4.74 0.51
N PRO A 56 -20.00 3.73 1.08
CA PRO A 56 -19.50 3.01 2.25
C PRO A 56 -18.09 2.46 1.99
N THR A 57 -17.18 2.69 2.92
CA THR A 57 -15.75 2.38 2.75
C THR A 57 -15.22 1.64 3.97
N LEU A 58 -14.51 0.53 3.74
CA LEU A 58 -13.71 -0.14 4.75
C LEU A 58 -12.24 0.03 4.36
N ILE A 59 -11.42 0.53 5.30
CA ILE A 59 -9.97 0.57 5.15
C ILE A 59 -9.38 -0.48 6.08
N VAL A 60 -8.53 -1.33 5.52
CA VAL A 60 -7.77 -2.35 6.24
C VAL A 60 -6.31 -1.96 6.24
N ILE A 61 -5.68 -1.98 7.41
CA ILE A 61 -4.25 -1.68 7.57
C ILE A 61 -3.55 -2.81 8.33
N ALA A 62 -2.29 -3.06 8.01
CA ALA A 62 -1.41 -3.95 8.76
C ALA A 62 -0.71 -3.15 9.85
N GLY A 63 -0.80 -3.58 11.11
CA GLY A 63 -0.23 -2.86 12.25
C GLY A 63 1.30 -2.84 12.27
N GLN A 64 1.95 -3.82 11.62
CA GLN A 64 3.42 -3.95 11.54
C GLN A 64 3.96 -3.61 10.15
N ASP A 65 3.21 -2.87 9.33
CA ASP A 65 3.61 -2.51 7.97
C ASP A 65 4.84 -1.57 7.96
N THR A 66 6.00 -2.06 7.51
CA THR A 66 7.21 -1.23 7.36
C THR A 66 7.35 -0.61 5.96
N VAL A 67 6.65 -1.17 4.96
CA VAL A 67 6.68 -0.72 3.57
C VAL A 67 5.85 0.55 3.42
N ASN A 68 4.58 0.48 3.84
CA ASN A 68 3.60 1.55 3.91
C ASN A 68 3.11 1.72 5.35
N PRO A 69 3.79 2.56 6.16
CA PRO A 69 3.49 2.68 7.58
C PRO A 69 2.00 2.88 7.89
N PRO A 70 1.46 2.27 8.97
CA PRO A 70 0.02 2.28 9.29
C PRO A 70 -0.58 3.69 9.33
N GLU A 71 0.21 4.71 9.68
CA GLU A 71 -0.18 6.12 9.71
C GLU A 71 -0.67 6.60 8.35
N GLN A 72 -0.15 6.06 7.24
CA GLN A 72 -0.60 6.40 5.89
C GLN A 72 -2.04 5.92 5.65
N GLY A 73 -2.40 4.74 6.15
CA GLY A 73 -3.74 4.19 6.06
C GLY A 73 -4.72 4.87 7.02
N ARG A 74 -4.28 5.24 8.22
CA ARG A 74 -5.06 6.11 9.12
C ARG A 74 -5.34 7.47 8.48
N ALA A 75 -4.33 8.09 7.88
CA ALA A 75 -4.50 9.34 7.15
C ALA A 75 -5.49 9.19 5.97
N LEU A 76 -5.45 8.05 5.25
CA LEU A 76 -6.42 7.76 4.19
C LEU A 76 -7.84 7.68 4.76
N PHE A 77 -8.01 6.99 5.89
CA PHE A 77 -9.29 6.92 6.58
C PHE A 77 -9.81 8.29 6.97
N ASP A 78 -8.96 9.18 7.47
CA ASP A 78 -9.35 10.54 7.80
C ASP A 78 -9.78 11.33 6.56
N ALA A 79 -9.07 11.18 5.45
CA ALA A 79 -9.33 11.90 4.20
C ALA A 79 -10.59 11.43 3.45
N VAL A 80 -11.08 10.20 3.67
CA VAL A 80 -12.30 9.72 2.99
C VAL A 80 -13.49 10.62 3.31
N GLY A 81 -14.11 11.13 2.25
CA GLY A 81 -15.17 12.13 2.31
C GLY A 81 -16.45 11.63 2.94
N GLY A 82 -16.83 10.37 2.70
CA GLY A 82 -18.05 9.74 3.19
C GLY A 82 -18.15 9.73 4.71
N PRO A 83 -18.91 10.65 5.34
CA PRO A 83 -18.80 10.88 6.79
C PRO A 83 -19.62 9.89 7.62
N LYS A 84 -20.53 9.12 6.99
CA LYS A 84 -21.54 8.31 7.71
C LYS A 84 -21.33 6.81 7.65
N LYS A 85 -20.40 6.30 6.81
CA LYS A 85 -20.21 4.85 6.59
C LYS A 85 -18.74 4.48 6.26
N LYS A 86 -17.77 5.05 6.98
CA LYS A 86 -16.37 4.60 6.92
C LYS A 86 -16.00 3.77 8.15
N ARG A 87 -15.24 2.70 7.95
CA ARG A 87 -14.66 1.86 9.02
C ARG A 87 -13.16 1.68 8.78
N LEU A 88 -12.41 1.61 9.87
CA LEU A 88 -10.99 1.25 9.89
C LEU A 88 -10.86 -0.09 10.62
N TYR A 89 -10.23 -1.06 9.99
CA TYR A 89 -9.80 -2.31 10.61
C TYR A 89 -8.28 -2.35 10.58
N GLU A 90 -7.66 -2.62 11.71
CA GLU A 90 -6.22 -2.78 11.84
C GLU A 90 -5.93 -4.21 12.28
N GLU A 91 -5.25 -4.95 11.42
CA GLU A 91 -4.70 -6.25 11.80
C GLU A 91 -3.36 -6.03 12.49
N SER A 92 -3.38 -5.98 13.82
CA SER A 92 -2.24 -5.61 14.66
C SER A 92 -0.99 -6.49 14.45
N SER A 93 -1.18 -7.73 14.00
CA SER A 93 -0.11 -8.73 13.88
C SER A 93 0.45 -8.89 12.46
N ALA A 94 -0.22 -8.33 11.46
CA ALA A 94 0.19 -8.44 10.06
C ALA A 94 1.24 -7.39 9.68
N ARG A 95 2.18 -7.79 8.80
CA ARG A 95 3.06 -6.90 8.03
C ARG A 95 2.49 -6.62 6.65
N HIS A 96 3.20 -5.84 5.83
CA HIS A 96 2.71 -5.39 4.53
C HIS A 96 2.29 -6.55 3.62
N TYR A 97 3.18 -7.53 3.45
CA TYR A 97 2.95 -8.62 2.51
C TYR A 97 2.10 -9.76 3.10
N ASP A 98 1.95 -9.82 4.42
CA ASP A 98 1.09 -10.81 5.10
C ASP A 98 -0.40 -10.57 4.75
N ILE A 99 -0.78 -9.32 4.44
CA ILE A 99 -2.12 -8.99 3.96
C ILE A 99 -2.44 -9.61 2.59
N TYR A 100 -1.41 -9.86 1.76
CA TYR A 100 -1.59 -10.45 0.44
C TYR A 100 -1.57 -11.99 0.46
N ALA A 101 -1.15 -12.60 1.58
CA ALA A 101 -1.04 -14.04 1.74
C ALA A 101 -0.96 -14.42 3.22
N GLY A 102 -1.82 -15.31 3.70
CA GLY A 102 -1.73 -15.87 5.05
C GLY A 102 -3.09 -16.05 5.72
N GLU A 103 -3.05 -16.22 7.05
CA GLU A 103 -4.22 -16.40 7.95
C GLU A 103 -4.81 -15.08 8.44
N HIS A 104 -4.24 -13.94 8.02
CA HIS A 104 -4.64 -12.60 8.44
C HIS A 104 -5.86 -12.04 7.65
N PHE A 105 -6.63 -12.93 7.01
CA PHE A 105 -7.92 -12.70 6.36
C PHE A 105 -8.87 -13.89 6.52
#